data_AF-A0A9D8DXZ0-F1
#
_entry.id   AF-A0A9D8DXZ0-F1
#
_cell.length_a   1.000
_cell.length_b   1.000
_cell.length_c   1.000
_cell.angle_alpha   90.00
_cell.angle_beta   90.00
_cell.angle_gamma   90.00
#
_symmetry.space_group_name_H-M   'P 1'
#
loop_
_entity.id
_entity.type
_entity.pdbx_description
1 polymer ?
#
loop_
_entity_poly.entity_id
_entity_poly.type
_entity_poly.pdbx_seq_one_letter_code
_entity_poly.pdbx_strand_id
1 'polypeptide(L)'
;MHQTFARSSQGIDEGNAAALTVADVVNRVRALGSDSGRGLRGGRWTAAYRGEGIRIRLAGVRFFEGLPMTGTATWVPATGSVRAEVSGPGGDFSIDWSDETASPSISRTA
;
A
#
# COMPACT_ATOMS: atom_id res chain seq x y z
N MET A 1 -13.77 17.37 27.64
CA MET A 1 -12.36 16.92 27.60
C MET A 1 -12.34 15.54 26.94
N HIS A 2 -11.45 15.32 25.98
CA HIS A 2 -11.38 14.21 25.00
C HIS A 2 -12.36 14.27 23.81
N GLN A 3 -12.03 15.08 22.81
CA GLN A 3 -12.32 14.71 21.42
C GLN A 3 -11.16 13.84 20.93
N THR A 4 -11.42 12.54 20.83
CA THR A 4 -10.49 11.59 20.24
C THR A 4 -10.43 11.85 18.74
N PHE A 5 -9.33 12.40 18.24
CA PHE A 5 -9.05 12.53 16.81
C PHE A 5 -8.73 11.17 16.16
N ALA A 6 -9.54 10.15 16.45
CA ALA A 6 -9.58 8.96 15.62
C ALA A 6 -10.17 9.43 14.29
N ARG A 7 -9.31 9.74 13.32
CA ARG A 7 -9.72 9.86 11.92
C ARG A 7 -10.15 8.45 11.47
N SER A 8 -11.36 8.09 11.86
CA SER A 8 -12.11 6.96 11.32
C SER A 8 -12.15 7.12 9.80
N SER A 9 -12.17 6.01 9.08
CA SER A 9 -12.29 6.00 7.60
C SER A 9 -13.60 6.59 7.07
N GLN A 10 -14.48 7.12 7.94
CA GLN A 10 -15.71 7.79 7.55
C GLN A 10 -15.37 9.03 6.71
N GLY A 11 -15.53 8.90 5.39
CA GLY A 11 -15.34 9.98 4.41
C GLY A 11 -14.04 9.90 3.59
N ILE A 12 -13.18 8.89 3.81
CA ILE A 12 -12.01 8.65 2.96
C ILE A 12 -12.39 7.62 1.88
N ASP A 13 -12.06 7.91 0.63
CA ASP A 13 -12.07 6.91 -0.44
C ASP A 13 -11.06 5.80 -0.09
N GLU A 14 -11.58 4.64 0.30
CA GLU A 14 -10.80 3.51 0.78
C GLU A 14 -9.85 2.95 -0.29
N GLY A 15 -10.19 3.10 -1.57
CA GLY A 15 -9.31 2.73 -2.68
C GLY A 15 -8.08 3.64 -2.73
N ASN A 16 -8.28 4.95 -2.59
CA ASN A 16 -7.18 5.90 -2.48
C ASN A 16 -6.33 5.65 -1.21
N ALA A 17 -6.96 5.30 -0.09
CA ALA A 17 -6.24 4.94 1.13
C ALA A 17 -5.39 3.67 0.96
N ALA A 18 -5.89 2.68 0.20
CA ALA A 18 -5.15 1.49 -0.15
C ALA A 18 -3.93 1.84 -1.02
N ALA A 19 -4.11 2.66 -2.07
CA ALA A 19 -3.03 3.12 -2.93
C ALA A 19 -1.93 3.88 -2.16
N LEU A 20 -2.31 4.79 -1.27
CA LEU A 20 -1.35 5.50 -0.40
C LEU A 20 -0.59 4.55 0.54
N THR A 21 -1.24 3.51 1.04
CA THR A 21 -0.59 2.49 1.87
C THR A 21 0.44 1.70 1.07
N VAL A 22 0.12 1.31 -0.18
CA VAL A 22 1.08 0.64 -1.06
C VAL A 22 2.24 1.57 -1.40
N ALA A 23 1.97 2.84 -1.72
CA ALA A 23 2.99 3.84 -2.04
C ALA A 23 3.97 4.09 -0.86
N ASP A 24 3.47 4.18 0.38
CA ASP A 24 4.34 4.29 1.58
C ASP A 24 5.27 3.07 1.70
N VAL A 25 4.76 1.86 1.48
CA VAL A 25 5.61 0.66 1.54
C VAL A 25 6.66 0.64 0.43
N VAL A 26 6.29 0.98 -0.82
CA VAL A 26 7.24 1.09 -1.94
C VAL A 26 8.34 2.11 -1.62
N ASN A 27 7.97 3.29 -1.10
CA ASN A 27 8.93 4.31 -0.71
C ASN A 27 9.88 3.83 0.40
N ARG A 28 9.40 3.03 1.36
CA ARG A 28 10.23 2.42 2.40
C ARG A 28 11.18 1.37 1.85
N VAL A 29 10.69 0.50 0.98
CA VAL A 29 11.52 -0.52 0.30
C VAL A 29 12.65 0.18 -0.47
N ARG A 30 12.33 1.24 -1.22
CA ARG A 30 13.29 2.06 -1.95
C ARG A 30 14.31 2.74 -1.04
N ALA A 31 13.86 3.35 0.05
CA ALA A 31 14.72 4.14 0.93
C ALA A 31 15.60 3.28 1.85
N LEU A 32 15.11 2.12 2.30
CA LEU A 32 15.79 1.29 3.30
C LEU A 32 16.59 0.15 2.69
N GLY A 33 16.26 -0.30 1.48
CA GLY A 33 16.90 -1.47 0.87
C GLY A 33 16.79 -2.75 1.72
N SER A 34 15.72 -2.87 2.52
CA SER A 34 15.49 -3.97 3.46
C SER A 34 14.43 -4.94 2.93
N ASP A 35 14.61 -6.23 3.22
CA ASP A 35 13.66 -7.31 2.90
C ASP A 35 12.43 -7.31 3.82
N SER A 36 12.41 -6.51 4.88
CA SER A 36 11.25 -6.38 5.75
C SER A 36 11.19 -5.06 6.53
N GLY A 37 10.00 -4.72 7.01
CA GLY A 37 9.80 -3.56 7.88
C GLY A 37 8.39 -3.45 8.46
N ARG A 38 8.13 -2.32 9.12
CA ARG A 38 6.83 -1.98 9.70
C ARG A 38 6.14 -0.89 8.87
N GLY A 39 4.81 -0.92 8.87
CA GLY A 39 4.01 0.21 8.40
C GLY A 39 4.06 1.37 9.38
N LEU A 40 3.77 2.58 8.89
CA LEU A 40 3.78 3.81 9.68
C LEU A 40 3.00 3.72 10.99
N ARG A 41 1.81 3.09 10.94
CA ARG A 41 0.90 2.96 12.09
C ARG A 41 0.68 1.50 12.49
N GLY A 42 1.64 0.64 12.17
CA GLY A 42 1.59 -0.78 12.47
C GLY A 42 1.47 -1.68 11.24
N GLY A 43 1.31 -2.97 11.50
CA GLY A 43 1.47 -4.01 10.50
C GLY A 43 2.92 -4.23 10.09
N ARG A 44 3.12 -5.14 9.13
CA ARG A 44 4.45 -5.50 8.62
C ARG A 44 4.41 -5.67 7.12
N TRP A 45 5.54 -5.42 6.48
CA TRP A 45 5.76 -5.76 5.08
C TRP A 45 7.05 -6.55 4.92
N THR A 46 7.10 -7.34 3.85
CA THR A 46 8.31 -8.05 3.41
C THR A 46 8.51 -7.82 1.92
N ALA A 47 9.75 -7.68 1.47
CA ALA A 47 10.14 -7.53 0.08
C ALA A 47 10.98 -8.75 -0.36
N ALA A 48 10.71 -9.26 -1.55
CA ALA A 48 11.49 -10.29 -2.20
C ALA A 48 11.98 -9.75 -3.55
N TYR A 49 13.30 -9.57 -3.65
CA TYR A 49 13.99 -9.08 -4.84
C TYR A 49 14.12 -10.24 -5.85
N ARG A 50 13.48 -10.10 -7.03
CA ARG A 50 13.35 -11.16 -8.04
C ARG A 50 13.50 -10.57 -9.44
N GLY A 51 14.66 -10.80 -10.07
CA GLY A 51 14.96 -10.23 -11.38
C GLY A 51 14.88 -8.71 -11.34
N GLU A 52 14.10 -8.12 -12.24
CA GLU A 52 13.89 -6.67 -12.34
C GLU A 52 12.79 -6.13 -11.41
N GLY A 53 12.04 -7.01 -10.74
CA GLY A 53 10.91 -6.66 -9.90
C GLY A 53 11.15 -6.95 -8.42
N ILE A 54 10.41 -6.24 -7.57
CA ILE A 54 10.37 -6.44 -6.13
C ILE A 54 8.95 -6.82 -5.75
N ARG A 55 8.77 -8.06 -5.30
CA ARG A 55 7.48 -8.53 -4.78
C ARG A 55 7.37 -8.18 -3.30
N ILE A 56 6.36 -7.40 -2.96
CA ILE A 56 6.10 -6.89 -1.62
C ILE A 56 4.85 -7.58 -1.09
N ARG A 57 4.91 -8.11 0.13
CA ARG A 57 3.73 -8.62 0.86
C ARG A 57 3.41 -7.67 1.99
N LEU A 58 2.14 -7.29 2.11
CA LEU A 58 1.60 -6.46 3.18
C LEU A 58 0.82 -7.36 4.13
N ALA A 59 1.04 -7.21 5.43
CA ALA A 59 0.31 -7.90 6.50
C ALA A 59 -0.22 -6.87 7.50
N GLY A 60 -1.47 -6.46 7.31
CA GLY A 60 -2.14 -5.47 8.15
C GLY A 60 -1.43 -4.13 8.24
N VAL A 61 -0.73 -3.72 7.18
CA VAL A 61 0.03 -2.46 7.11
C VAL A 61 -0.93 -1.29 7.21
N ARG A 62 -0.59 -0.29 8.03
CA ARG A 62 -1.45 0.88 8.26
C ARG A 62 -0.75 2.17 7.86
N PHE A 63 -1.26 2.81 6.82
CA PHE A 63 -1.03 4.24 6.61
C PHE A 63 -2.05 5.08 7.39
N PHE A 64 -3.32 4.65 7.40
CA PHE A 64 -4.38 5.22 8.23
C PHE A 64 -4.73 4.25 9.37
N GLU A 65 -5.05 4.77 10.56
CA GLU A 65 -5.17 3.98 11.79
C GLU A 65 -6.25 2.88 11.71
N GLY A 66 -7.39 3.20 11.08
CA GLY A 66 -8.54 2.30 10.91
C GLY A 66 -8.57 1.51 9.61
N LEU A 67 -7.52 1.58 8.77
CA LEU A 67 -7.49 0.94 7.44
C LEU A 67 -6.25 0.06 7.29
N PRO A 68 -6.19 -1.09 8.00
CA PRO A 68 -5.14 -2.09 7.76
C PRO A 68 -5.29 -2.70 6.38
N MET A 69 -4.21 -2.70 5.60
CA MET A 69 -4.13 -3.30 4.27
C MET A 69 -3.27 -4.57 4.30
N THR A 70 -3.78 -5.62 3.67
CA THR A 70 -3.11 -6.93 3.52
C THR A 70 -3.14 -7.32 2.06
N GLY A 71 -2.08 -7.89 1.53
CA GLY A 71 -2.06 -8.31 0.13
C GLY A 71 -0.66 -8.31 -0.44
N THR A 72 -0.56 -8.11 -1.75
CA THR A 72 0.72 -8.07 -2.44
C THR A 72 0.81 -6.93 -3.43
N ALA A 73 2.01 -6.38 -3.56
CA ALA A 73 2.37 -5.45 -4.61
C ALA A 73 3.61 -5.98 -5.35
N THR A 74 3.74 -5.62 -6.62
CA THR A 74 4.97 -5.78 -7.39
C THR A 74 5.40 -4.41 -7.84
N TRP A 75 6.63 -4.03 -7.53
CA TRP A 75 7.24 -2.78 -7.96
C TRP A 75 8.40 -3.07 -8.90
N VAL A 76 8.47 -2.38 -10.04
CA VAL A 76 9.57 -2.43 -10.99
C VAL A 76 10.33 -1.09 -10.91
N PRO A 77 11.52 -1.05 -10.29
CA PRO A 77 12.24 0.22 -10.08
C PRO A 77 12.61 0.94 -11.37
N ALA A 78 12.86 0.20 -12.46
CA ALA A 78 13.29 0.77 -13.74
C ALA A 78 12.22 1.67 -14.39
N THR A 79 10.94 1.38 -14.18
CA THR A 79 9.80 2.09 -14.80
C THR A 79 8.91 2.81 -13.78
N GLY A 80 9.22 2.67 -12.49
CA GLY A 80 8.35 3.11 -11.40
C GLY A 80 7.02 2.34 -11.33
N SER A 81 6.82 1.31 -12.15
CA SER A 81 5.54 0.60 -12.25
C SER A 81 5.23 -0.15 -10.96
N VAL A 82 4.00 -0.02 -10.48
CA VAL A 82 3.47 -0.76 -9.35
C VAL A 82 2.14 -1.39 -9.74
N ARG A 83 2.00 -2.68 -9.47
CA ARG A 83 0.72 -3.40 -9.50
C ARG A 83 0.47 -4.05 -8.16
N ALA A 84 -0.70 -3.83 -7.58
CA ALA A 84 -1.05 -4.36 -6.27
C ALA A 84 -2.47 -4.91 -6.22
N GLU A 85 -2.62 -5.96 -5.43
CA GLU A 85 -3.88 -6.56 -5.03
C GLU A 85 -3.90 -6.55 -3.51
N VAL A 86 -4.77 -5.74 -2.91
CA VAL A 86 -4.83 -5.55 -1.46
C VAL A 86 -6.26 -5.55 -0.93
N SER A 87 -6.43 -6.16 0.23
CA SER A 87 -7.67 -6.24 0.99
C SER A 87 -7.59 -5.32 2.21
N GLY A 88 -8.69 -4.63 2.49
CA GLY A 88 -8.87 -3.84 3.71
C GLY A 88 -10.32 -3.92 4.21
N PRO A 89 -10.68 -3.13 5.24
CA PRO A 89 -12.06 -3.10 5.76
C PRO A 89 -13.12 -2.75 4.71
N GLY A 90 -12.72 -2.03 3.66
CA GLY A 90 -13.57 -1.60 2.54
C GLY A 90 -13.77 -2.62 1.43
N GLY A 91 -13.13 -3.78 1.51
CA GLY A 91 -13.09 -4.78 0.45
C GLY A 91 -11.73 -4.90 -0.22
N ASP A 92 -11.74 -5.50 -1.40
CA ASP A 92 -10.54 -5.80 -2.18
C ASP A 92 -10.31 -4.74 -3.26
N PHE A 93 -9.06 -4.40 -3.50
CA PHE A 93 -8.65 -3.35 -4.42
C PHE A 93 -7.50 -3.84 -5.31
N SER A 94 -7.70 -3.67 -6.61
CA SER A 94 -6.65 -3.74 -7.63
C SER A 94 -6.15 -2.33 -7.93
N ILE A 95 -4.84 -2.14 -7.89
CA ILE A 95 -4.19 -0.84 -8.03
C ILE A 95 -3.03 -0.97 -9.02
N ASP A 96 -2.96 -0.06 -9.99
CA ASP A 96 -1.90 -0.04 -11.00
C ASP A 96 -1.48 1.41 -11.32
N TRP A 97 -0.18 1.69 -11.28
CA TRP A 97 0.41 2.96 -11.71
C TRP A 97 1.84 2.77 -12.22
N SER A 98 2.38 3.81 -12.85
CA SER A 98 3.79 3.95 -13.25
C SER A 98 4.19 5.42 -13.31
N ASP A 99 5.49 5.70 -13.48
CA ASP A 99 5.98 7.08 -13.62
C ASP A 99 5.46 7.74 -14.91
N GLU A 100 5.03 6.95 -15.90
CA GLU A 100 4.45 7.45 -17.16
C GLU A 100 2.95 7.76 -17.05
N THR A 101 2.28 7.25 -16.02
CA THR A 101 0.84 7.50 -15.81
C THR A 101 0.61 8.65 -14.85
N ALA A 102 -0.22 9.62 -15.24
CA ALA A 102 -0.50 10.80 -14.42
C ALA A 102 -1.23 10.51 -13.09
N SER A 103 -1.91 9.36 -12.98
CA SER A 103 -2.67 8.98 -11.79
C SER A 103 -2.80 7.47 -11.66
N PRO A 104 -2.87 6.93 -10.43
CA PRO A 104 -3.11 5.51 -10.21
C PRO A 104 -4.49 5.13 -10.69
N SER A 105 -4.57 3.99 -11.39
CA SER A 105 -5.83 3.29 -11.63
C SER A 105 -6.17 2.45 -10.40
N ILE A 106 -7.40 2.56 -9.91
CA ILE A 106 -7.88 1.87 -8.72
C ILE A 106 -9.23 1.27 -9.05
N SER A 107 -9.41 -0.02 -8.81
CA SER A 107 -10.67 -0.72 -9.01
C SER A 107 -10.97 -1.58 -7.79
N ARG A 108 -12.22 -1.52 -7.31
CA ARG A 108 -12.70 -2.46 -6.28
C ARG A 108 -13.04 -3.78 -6.95
N THR A 109 -12.52 -4.88 -6.43
CA THR A 109 -12.84 -6.24 -6.87
C THR A 109 -14.06 -6.77 -6.12
N ALA A 110 -14.91 -7.52 -6.81
CA ALA A 110 -16.19 -8.02 -6.31
C ALA A 110 -16.05 -9.31 -5.50
#